data_AF-A0A3D3R8I3-F1
#
_entry.id   AF-A0A3D3R8I3-F1
#
_cell.length_a   1.000
_cell.length_b   1.000
_cell.length_c   1.000
_cell.angle_alpha   90.00
_cell.angle_beta   90.00
_cell.angle_gamma   90.00
#
_symmetry.space_group_name_H-M   'P 1'
#
loop_
_entity.id
_entity.type
_entity.pdbx_description
1 polymer ?
#
loop_
_entity_poly.entity_id
_entity_poly.type
_entity_poly.pdbx_seq_one_letter_code
_entity_poly.pdbx_strand_id
1 'polypeptide(L)'
;LFQQLKQGASLQSTTAGVICSGGTSAEVCLIRASDGRLQLSALPRLPDLIQQSACAVLNDVLYLLGQLENSANSKGWSIDVSADTQQQRKWQEWQLPARQLQQPVLRVQNGSLYLLQKQASEVYLYKKQGDWQPVSSAPRSTFSQPALNLGPSHFLLPADSAEGHDLLYHTITDTWRIAPFSLKPTAEQTRDALQSACNWQEGVLLVYPEALFWGHSRRLSQGFQTADLIVLGLYSVMLIAMSVYFARRNQNCQEYFLAGARIPWWAAGLSLLGSSLSAITFMAFPAMSFRTNWVYLLGNFMILAVAPLVIWFYLPFYRRLKVTTAYEYLEHRFGLPTRLVGSSAFLLFQLGRMGVVVYLPALALSTVSSWDVYTCILVIGCVATLYTTLGGIEAVIWTDVIQVLVLIGGALISLFVILSKIPSGMESAISASLSAGKLHAVNYSWDVASTGIGVVIVGNLFKFLIPYSSDQGVIQRYLTTSDERQAARGIWLNAAASIPVWTLFFALGTGLWVFYRASPERLDPLGRTDEIFAWFIVH
;
A
#
# COMPACT_ATOMS: atom_id res chain seq x y z
N LEU A 1 -26.75 17.47 -16.73
CA LEU A 1 -25.32 17.22 -16.45
C LEU A 1 -24.40 18.06 -17.33
N PHE A 2 -24.24 17.75 -18.62
CA PHE A 2 -23.35 18.48 -19.53
C PHE A 2 -23.51 20.02 -19.47
N GLN A 3 -24.74 20.52 -19.42
CA GLN A 3 -25.02 21.96 -19.24
C GLN A 3 -24.54 22.55 -17.89
N GLN A 4 -24.62 21.79 -16.79
CA GLN A 4 -24.09 22.22 -15.48
C GLN A 4 -22.55 22.13 -15.46
N LEU A 5 -21.96 21.14 -16.14
CA LEU A 5 -20.50 21.03 -16.31
C LEU A 5 -19.93 22.21 -17.09
N LYS A 6 -20.65 22.68 -18.11
CA LYS A 6 -20.31 23.91 -18.85
C LYS A 6 -20.28 25.17 -17.98
N GLN A 7 -21.04 25.19 -16.89
CA GLN A 7 -21.14 26.34 -15.98
C GLN A 7 -20.07 26.32 -14.87
N GLY A 8 -18.99 25.55 -15.06
CA GLY A 8 -17.86 25.51 -14.12
C GLY A 8 -18.09 24.60 -12.92
N ALA A 9 -18.97 23.60 -13.05
CA ALA A 9 -19.19 22.66 -11.97
C ALA A 9 -17.93 21.83 -11.69
N SER A 10 -17.49 21.84 -10.44
CA SER A 10 -16.42 20.95 -9.97
C SER A 10 -16.98 19.55 -9.81
N LEU A 11 -16.42 18.59 -10.55
CA LEU A 11 -16.75 17.19 -10.42
C LEU A 11 -15.73 16.48 -9.55
N GLN A 12 -16.22 15.75 -8.56
CA GLN A 12 -15.38 14.82 -7.83
C GLN A 12 -16.06 13.47 -7.72
N SER A 13 -15.31 12.42 -8.04
CA SER A 13 -15.73 11.04 -7.83
C SER A 13 -15.72 10.70 -6.34
N THR A 14 -16.80 10.10 -5.89
CA THR A 14 -17.00 9.55 -4.55
C THR A 14 -17.46 8.10 -4.69
N THR A 15 -17.37 7.32 -3.61
CA THR A 15 -17.98 5.99 -3.50
C THR A 15 -19.49 6.02 -3.73
N ALA A 16 -20.15 7.16 -3.49
CA ALA A 16 -21.58 7.36 -3.68
C ALA A 16 -21.95 7.97 -5.05
N GLY A 17 -20.98 8.39 -5.88
CA GLY A 17 -21.22 9.05 -7.17
C GLY A 17 -20.40 10.32 -7.41
N VAL A 18 -20.85 11.22 -8.29
CA VAL A 18 -20.19 12.49 -8.60
C VAL A 18 -20.94 13.68 -8.02
N ILE A 19 -20.24 14.57 -7.32
CA ILE A 19 -20.84 15.81 -6.82
C ILE A 19 -20.67 16.89 -7.87
N CYS A 20 -21.75 17.61 -8.18
CA CYS A 20 -21.76 18.73 -9.09
C CYS A 20 -22.16 19.97 -8.29
N SER A 21 -21.17 20.82 -7.99
CA SER A 21 -21.38 22.16 -7.46
C SER A 21 -20.94 23.16 -8.52
N GLY A 22 -21.88 23.89 -9.12
CA GLY A 22 -21.54 24.91 -10.13
C GLY A 22 -22.74 25.75 -10.57
N GLY A 23 -22.55 27.07 -10.54
CA GLY A 23 -23.50 28.15 -10.87
C GLY A 23 -23.61 29.18 -9.74
N THR A 24 -23.99 30.43 -10.04
CA THR A 24 -24.37 31.49 -9.07
C THR A 24 -25.57 31.13 -8.17
N SER A 25 -26.00 29.86 -8.19
CA SER A 25 -27.14 29.33 -7.47
C SER A 25 -26.68 28.63 -6.18
N ALA A 26 -27.38 28.87 -5.06
CA ALA A 26 -27.20 28.20 -3.77
C ALA A 26 -27.51 26.68 -3.77
N GLU A 27 -27.68 26.05 -4.94
CA GLU A 27 -28.15 24.68 -5.10
C GLU A 27 -26.97 23.75 -5.39
N VAL A 28 -26.76 22.79 -4.48
CA VAL A 28 -25.73 21.75 -4.62
C VAL A 28 -26.43 20.43 -4.93
N CYS A 29 -25.96 19.73 -5.97
CA CYS A 29 -26.51 18.44 -6.38
C CYS A 29 -25.49 17.33 -6.20
N LEU A 30 -25.93 16.22 -5.59
CA LEU A 30 -25.20 14.96 -5.51
C LEU A 30 -25.74 14.03 -6.60
N ILE A 31 -24.90 13.64 -7.55
CA ILE A 31 -25.24 12.67 -8.58
C ILE A 31 -24.73 11.31 -8.13
N ARG A 32 -25.61 10.33 -7.94
CA ARG A 32 -25.25 8.93 -7.68
C ARG A 32 -25.40 8.10 -8.95
N ALA A 33 -24.46 7.21 -9.23
CA ALA A 33 -24.58 6.25 -10.33
C ALA A 33 -24.82 4.86 -9.74
N SER A 34 -26.00 4.28 -9.98
CA SER A 34 -26.36 2.90 -9.60
C SER A 34 -27.06 2.23 -10.78
N ASP A 35 -26.68 0.98 -11.08
CA ASP A 35 -27.35 0.14 -12.09
C ASP A 35 -27.49 0.79 -13.47
N GLY A 36 -26.46 1.52 -13.92
CA GLY A 36 -26.45 2.21 -15.22
C GLY A 36 -27.38 3.42 -15.31
N ARG A 37 -27.99 3.86 -14.20
CA ARG A 37 -28.81 5.08 -14.12
C ARG A 37 -28.14 6.14 -13.23
N LEU A 38 -28.22 7.39 -13.65
CA LEU A 38 -27.81 8.55 -12.86
C LEU A 38 -29.00 9.03 -12.02
N GLN A 39 -28.86 9.01 -10.70
CA GLN A 39 -29.79 9.59 -9.75
C GLN A 39 -29.26 10.95 -9.29
N LEU A 40 -30.03 12.01 -9.52
CA LEU A 40 -29.74 13.32 -8.92
C LEU A 40 -30.47 13.46 -7.58
N SER A 41 -29.73 13.82 -6.55
CA SER A 41 -30.27 14.19 -5.24
C SER A 41 -29.87 15.63 -4.91
N ALA A 42 -30.84 16.49 -4.69
CA ALA A 42 -30.60 17.86 -4.25
C ALA A 42 -30.21 17.86 -2.76
N LEU A 43 -29.14 18.58 -2.43
CA LEU A 43 -28.75 18.86 -1.05
C LEU A 43 -29.48 20.11 -0.53
N PRO A 44 -29.54 20.30 0.80
CA PRO A 44 -30.06 21.53 1.39
C PRO A 44 -29.38 22.77 0.78
N ARG A 45 -30.14 23.84 0.60
CA ARG A 45 -29.59 25.10 0.09
C ARG A 45 -28.45 25.61 0.97
N LEU A 46 -27.42 26.14 0.33
CA LEU A 46 -26.31 26.77 1.02
C LEU A 46 -26.79 27.99 1.83
N PRO A 47 -26.25 28.21 3.05
CA PRO A 47 -26.61 29.38 3.85
C PRO A 47 -26.18 30.70 3.21
N ASP A 48 -25.02 30.71 2.54
CA ASP A 48 -24.43 31.86 1.88
C ASP A 48 -24.20 31.57 0.38
N LEU A 49 -24.43 32.57 -0.48
CA LEU A 49 -24.12 32.49 -1.91
C LEU A 49 -22.60 32.64 -2.12
N ILE A 50 -22.01 31.64 -2.79
CA ILE A 50 -20.58 31.60 -3.10
C ILE A 50 -20.34 31.52 -4.60
N GLN A 51 -19.25 32.13 -5.04
CA GLN A 51 -18.70 32.08 -6.40
C GLN A 51 -17.32 31.41 -6.37
N GLN A 52 -16.83 30.97 -7.55
CA GLN A 52 -15.56 30.25 -7.69
C GLN A 52 -15.45 29.06 -6.71
N SER A 53 -16.51 28.25 -6.64
CA SER A 53 -16.61 27.18 -5.66
C SER A 53 -15.65 26.03 -5.95
N ALA A 54 -15.04 25.48 -4.90
CA ALA A 54 -14.31 24.22 -4.93
C ALA A 54 -14.95 23.24 -3.95
N CYS A 55 -14.98 21.96 -4.32
CA CYS A 55 -15.51 20.91 -3.46
C CYS A 55 -14.59 19.69 -3.38
N ALA A 56 -14.65 19.01 -2.25
CA ALA A 56 -14.04 17.70 -2.08
C ALA A 56 -14.77 16.84 -1.02
N VAL A 57 -14.72 15.52 -1.13
CA VAL A 57 -15.32 14.57 -0.19
C VAL A 57 -14.25 13.73 0.49
N LEU A 58 -14.30 13.69 1.81
CA LEU A 58 -13.44 12.88 2.65
C LEU A 58 -14.29 12.22 3.75
N ASN A 59 -14.24 10.89 3.86
CA ASN A 59 -14.97 10.10 4.86
C ASN A 59 -16.47 10.44 4.91
N ASP A 60 -17.14 10.42 3.76
CA ASP A 60 -18.56 10.75 3.59
C ASP A 60 -18.98 12.17 4.03
N VAL A 61 -18.02 13.06 4.25
CA VAL A 61 -18.26 14.49 4.46
C VAL A 61 -17.89 15.25 3.20
N LEU A 62 -18.86 15.97 2.62
CA LEU A 62 -18.63 16.93 1.55
C LEU A 62 -18.13 18.24 2.15
N TYR A 63 -16.95 18.67 1.73
CA TYR A 63 -16.37 19.98 1.97
C TYR A 63 -16.57 20.85 0.73
N LEU A 64 -17.10 22.04 0.91
CA LEU A 64 -17.34 23.05 -0.11
C LEU A 64 -16.72 24.36 0.36
N LEU A 65 -16.10 25.11 -0.52
CA LEU A 65 -15.61 26.45 -0.21
C LEU A 65 -15.72 27.35 -1.43
N GLY A 66 -15.78 28.65 -1.23
CA GLY A 66 -15.79 29.64 -2.31
C GLY A 66 -15.75 31.07 -1.79
N GLN A 67 -15.67 32.02 -2.70
CA GLN A 67 -15.71 33.45 -2.39
C GLN A 67 -17.17 33.90 -2.23
N LEU A 68 -17.48 34.70 -1.22
CA LEU A 68 -18.83 35.24 -1.04
C LEU A 68 -19.16 36.25 -2.15
N GLU A 69 -20.38 36.20 -2.69
CA GLU A 69 -20.78 37.03 -3.85
C GLU A 69 -20.58 38.54 -3.66
N ASN A 70 -20.76 39.03 -2.43
CA ASN A 70 -20.62 40.46 -2.09
C ASN A 70 -19.37 40.77 -1.24
N SER A 71 -18.38 39.89 -1.22
CA SER A 71 -17.15 40.09 -0.42
C SER A 71 -15.91 39.51 -1.09
N ALA A 72 -14.75 40.07 -0.77
CA ALA A 72 -13.47 39.42 -1.08
C ALA A 72 -13.22 38.19 -0.19
N ASN A 73 -14.01 38.01 0.87
CA ASN A 73 -13.84 36.93 1.82
C ASN A 73 -14.37 35.60 1.29
N SER A 74 -13.64 34.53 1.57
CA SER A 74 -14.02 33.16 1.29
C SER A 74 -14.61 32.50 2.54
N LYS A 75 -15.53 31.56 2.33
CA LYS A 75 -16.15 30.77 3.39
C LYS A 75 -16.20 29.30 3.03
N GLY A 76 -16.02 28.44 4.04
CA GLY A 76 -16.05 26.99 3.93
C GLY A 76 -17.29 26.41 4.60
N TRP A 77 -17.84 25.37 3.99
CA TRP A 77 -19.00 24.63 4.47
C TRP A 77 -18.70 23.12 4.40
N SER A 78 -19.23 22.37 5.35
CA SER A 78 -19.19 20.91 5.32
C SER A 78 -20.56 20.30 5.62
N ILE A 79 -20.86 19.17 4.99
CA ILE A 79 -22.11 18.42 5.21
C ILE A 79 -21.86 16.92 5.12
N ASP A 80 -22.44 16.16 6.05
CA ASP A 80 -22.43 14.70 6.01
C ASP A 80 -23.40 14.21 4.93
N VAL A 81 -22.88 13.45 3.96
CA VAL A 81 -23.64 12.91 2.82
C VAL A 81 -23.96 11.41 2.97
N SER A 82 -23.58 10.78 4.09
CA SER A 82 -23.90 9.37 4.40
C SER A 82 -25.37 9.17 4.79
N ALA A 83 -25.98 10.16 5.46
CA ALA A 83 -27.34 10.04 5.98
C ALA A 83 -28.40 10.04 4.87
N ASP A 84 -29.23 9.00 4.77
CA ASP A 84 -30.23 8.84 3.69
C ASP A 84 -31.46 9.77 3.82
N THR A 85 -31.64 10.43 4.97
CA THR A 85 -32.80 11.32 5.22
C THR A 85 -32.43 12.80 5.13
N GLN A 86 -33.13 13.54 4.26
CA GLN A 86 -32.98 15.00 4.10
C GLN A 86 -33.13 15.80 5.41
N GLN A 87 -33.80 15.25 6.43
CA GLN A 87 -34.04 15.94 7.72
C GLN A 87 -32.82 16.04 8.64
N GLN A 88 -31.75 15.27 8.41
CA GLN A 88 -30.53 15.30 9.24
C GLN A 88 -29.33 16.02 8.60
N ARG A 89 -29.39 16.34 7.31
CA ARG A 89 -28.28 17.00 6.62
C ARG A 89 -28.28 18.50 6.90
N LYS A 90 -27.33 18.99 7.72
CA LYS A 90 -27.14 20.42 8.01
C LYS A 90 -25.73 20.86 7.62
N TRP A 91 -25.64 22.01 6.95
CA TRP A 91 -24.37 22.65 6.66
C TRP A 91 -23.72 23.13 7.97
N GLN A 92 -22.45 22.80 8.14
CA GLN A 92 -21.60 23.28 9.23
C GLN A 92 -20.51 24.17 8.65
N GLU A 93 -20.21 25.27 9.32
CA GLU A 93 -19.12 26.15 8.88
C GLU A 93 -17.77 25.46 9.10
N TRP A 94 -16.88 25.60 8.11
CA TRP A 94 -15.57 24.98 8.12
C TRP A 94 -14.47 26.02 8.00
N GLN A 95 -13.50 25.95 8.91
CA GLN A 95 -12.37 26.87 8.98
C GLN A 95 -11.41 26.71 7.79
N LEU A 96 -11.15 27.83 7.10
CA LEU A 96 -10.23 27.95 5.98
C LEU A 96 -8.85 28.42 6.44
N PRO A 97 -7.77 28.12 5.68
CA PRO A 97 -6.41 28.55 6.02
C PRO A 97 -6.19 30.05 5.80
N ALA A 98 -6.97 30.66 4.92
CA ALA A 98 -6.92 32.08 4.61
C ALA A 98 -8.33 32.65 4.43
N ARG A 99 -8.50 33.93 4.74
CA ARG A 99 -9.78 34.64 4.61
C ARG A 99 -10.12 35.00 3.16
N GLN A 100 -9.14 35.11 2.28
CA GLN A 100 -9.32 35.50 0.88
C GLN A 100 -8.61 34.47 0.01
N LEU A 101 -9.37 33.54 -0.57
CA LEU A 101 -8.86 32.54 -1.51
C LEU A 101 -9.11 33.02 -2.93
N GLN A 102 -8.09 32.96 -3.76
CA GLN A 102 -8.18 33.26 -5.19
C GLN A 102 -8.10 31.95 -5.98
N GLN A 103 -9.12 31.69 -6.80
CA GLN A 103 -9.25 30.46 -7.62
C GLN A 103 -8.97 29.17 -6.83
N PRO A 104 -9.69 28.91 -5.72
CA PRO A 104 -9.39 27.74 -4.91
C PRO A 104 -9.65 26.43 -5.67
N VAL A 105 -8.82 25.42 -5.40
CA VAL A 105 -9.01 24.04 -5.83
C VAL A 105 -8.87 23.13 -4.63
N LEU A 106 -9.89 22.32 -4.35
CA LEU A 106 -9.92 21.41 -3.22
C LEU A 106 -9.82 19.97 -3.70
N ARG A 107 -8.92 19.18 -3.13
CA ARG A 107 -8.70 17.77 -3.50
C ARG A 107 -8.52 16.89 -2.27
N VAL A 108 -8.79 15.61 -2.44
CA VAL A 108 -8.57 14.58 -1.42
C VAL A 108 -7.67 13.52 -2.01
N GLN A 109 -6.63 13.15 -1.24
CA GLN A 109 -5.73 12.05 -1.56
C GLN A 109 -5.11 11.52 -0.26
N ASN A 110 -4.88 10.21 -0.18
CA ASN A 110 -4.29 9.59 1.01
C ASN A 110 -4.98 9.99 2.34
N GLY A 111 -6.30 10.14 2.31
CA GLY A 111 -7.11 10.49 3.48
C GLY A 111 -6.93 11.93 4.00
N SER A 112 -6.26 12.81 3.24
CA SER A 112 -6.05 14.21 3.61
C SER A 112 -6.71 15.15 2.60
N LEU A 113 -7.19 16.30 3.07
CA LEU A 113 -7.64 17.41 2.23
C LEU A 113 -6.45 18.27 1.83
N TYR A 114 -6.41 18.63 0.55
CA TYR A 114 -5.44 19.51 -0.06
C TYR A 114 -6.15 20.70 -0.69
N LEU A 115 -5.78 21.91 -0.28
CA LEU A 115 -6.27 23.15 -0.85
C LEU A 115 -5.14 23.81 -1.65
N LEU A 116 -5.39 24.04 -2.93
CA LEU A 116 -4.54 24.84 -3.78
C LEU A 116 -5.21 26.20 -3.96
N GLN A 117 -4.45 27.28 -3.85
CA GLN A 117 -4.92 28.60 -4.22
C GLN A 117 -3.86 29.30 -5.06
N LYS A 118 -4.31 30.03 -6.08
CA LYS A 118 -3.44 30.85 -6.91
C LYS A 118 -3.49 32.27 -6.39
N GLN A 119 -2.37 32.77 -5.86
CA GLN A 119 -2.25 34.17 -5.45
C GLN A 119 -1.24 34.85 -6.35
N ALA A 120 -1.71 35.78 -7.18
CA ALA A 120 -0.92 36.39 -8.25
C ALA A 120 -0.25 35.33 -9.17
N SER A 121 1.08 35.23 -9.17
CA SER A 121 1.84 34.27 -9.97
C SER A 121 2.23 32.99 -9.23
N GLU A 122 1.88 32.85 -7.95
CA GLU A 122 2.30 31.72 -7.11
C GLU A 122 1.12 30.82 -6.72
N VAL A 123 1.40 29.52 -6.58
CA VAL A 123 0.42 28.54 -6.12
C VAL A 123 0.82 28.06 -4.73
N TYR A 124 -0.09 28.25 -3.77
CA TYR A 124 0.06 27.81 -2.40
C TYR A 124 -0.73 26.52 -2.18
N LEU A 125 -0.05 25.50 -1.67
CA LEU A 125 -0.65 24.22 -1.30
C LEU A 125 -0.74 24.10 0.22
N TYR A 126 -1.94 23.87 0.72
CA TYR A 126 -2.21 23.57 2.12
C TYR A 126 -2.69 22.13 2.25
N LYS A 127 -2.25 21.46 3.30
CA LYS A 127 -2.72 20.13 3.68
C LYS A 127 -3.39 20.22 5.05
N LYS A 128 -4.54 19.57 5.21
CA LYS A 128 -5.24 19.49 6.48
C LYS A 128 -4.88 18.19 7.21
N GLN A 129 -4.19 18.31 8.34
CA GLN A 129 -3.90 17.22 9.28
C GLN A 129 -4.18 17.70 10.70
N GLY A 130 -5.47 17.72 11.07
CA GLY A 130 -5.96 18.53 12.19
C GLY A 130 -6.15 19.97 11.73
N ASP A 131 -5.08 20.76 11.81
CA ASP A 131 -5.00 22.13 11.29
C ASP A 131 -4.46 22.18 9.86
N TRP A 132 -4.62 23.33 9.22
CA TRP A 132 -4.04 23.61 7.91
C TRP A 132 -2.55 23.93 8.02
N GLN A 133 -1.73 23.21 7.27
CA GLN A 133 -0.30 23.45 7.19
C GLN A 133 0.10 23.77 5.74
N PRO A 134 0.92 24.81 5.49
CA PRO A 134 1.50 25.03 4.19
C PRO A 134 2.48 23.90 3.88
N VAL A 135 2.51 23.44 2.62
CA VAL A 135 3.39 22.34 2.20
C VAL A 135 4.56 22.87 1.36
N SER A 136 4.44 22.87 0.04
CA SER A 136 5.42 23.45 -0.88
C SER A 136 4.70 24.25 -1.95
N SER A 137 5.24 25.43 -2.28
CA SER A 137 4.72 26.24 -3.39
C SER A 137 5.03 25.56 -4.72
N ALA A 138 4.10 25.65 -5.68
CA ALA A 138 4.36 25.09 -7.00
C ALA A 138 5.42 25.94 -7.74
N PRO A 139 6.33 25.30 -8.49
CA PRO A 139 7.27 26.02 -9.33
C PRO A 139 6.53 26.67 -10.53
N ARG A 140 6.50 28.02 -10.56
CA ARG A 140 5.84 28.89 -11.58
C ARG A 140 4.31 29.03 -11.45
N SER A 141 3.75 30.01 -12.18
CA SER A 141 2.30 30.23 -12.26
C SER A 141 1.65 29.09 -13.02
N THR A 142 0.92 28.22 -12.32
CA THR A 142 0.27 27.07 -12.97
C THR A 142 -1.06 26.77 -12.31
N PHE A 143 -2.15 27.28 -12.88
CA PHE A 143 -3.37 26.54 -13.21
C PHE A 143 -4.45 27.54 -13.65
N SER A 144 -5.18 27.22 -14.73
CA SER A 144 -6.45 27.84 -15.12
C SER A 144 -7.61 26.82 -15.14
N GLN A 145 -7.27 25.55 -14.91
CA GLN A 145 -8.12 24.38 -15.08
C GLN A 145 -8.14 23.53 -13.82
N PRO A 146 -9.18 22.71 -13.61
CA PRO A 146 -9.29 21.90 -12.40
C PRO A 146 -8.17 20.87 -12.32
N ALA A 147 -7.56 20.75 -11.13
CA ALA A 147 -6.57 19.73 -10.87
C ALA A 147 -7.18 18.31 -10.97
N LEU A 148 -6.43 17.33 -11.45
CA LEU A 148 -6.90 15.95 -11.62
C LEU A 148 -6.16 15.00 -10.70
N ASN A 149 -6.87 14.08 -10.04
CA ASN A 149 -6.21 13.00 -9.30
C ASN A 149 -5.64 11.99 -10.31
N LEU A 150 -4.33 11.75 -10.24
CA LEU A 150 -3.69 10.71 -11.03
C LEU A 150 -3.12 9.65 -10.10
N GLY A 151 -3.59 8.42 -10.29
CA GLY A 151 -3.26 7.32 -9.39
C GLY A 151 -3.63 7.62 -7.92
N PRO A 152 -3.05 6.87 -6.98
CA PRO A 152 -3.33 6.99 -5.55
C PRO A 152 -2.47 8.04 -4.82
N SER A 153 -1.48 8.65 -5.47
CA SER A 153 -0.57 9.59 -4.80
C SER A 153 -0.25 10.89 -5.54
N HIS A 154 -0.76 11.11 -6.76
CA HIS A 154 -0.48 12.34 -7.51
C HIS A 154 -1.71 13.22 -7.79
N PHE A 155 -1.45 14.52 -7.91
CA PHE A 155 -2.37 15.48 -8.54
C PHE A 155 -1.70 16.10 -9.75
N LEU A 156 -2.42 16.20 -10.86
CA LEU A 156 -2.04 16.97 -12.03
C LEU A 156 -2.63 18.38 -11.93
N LEU A 157 -1.79 19.37 -12.09
CA LEU A 157 -2.15 20.76 -12.30
C LEU A 157 -1.84 21.14 -13.75
N PRO A 158 -2.85 21.31 -14.60
CA PRO A 158 -2.62 21.81 -15.95
C PRO A 158 -2.04 23.22 -15.93
N ALA A 159 -1.20 23.56 -16.90
CA ALA A 159 -0.69 24.92 -17.06
C ALA A 159 -1.80 25.91 -17.40
N ASP A 160 -1.60 27.19 -17.04
CA ASP A 160 -2.55 28.26 -17.33
C ASP A 160 -2.37 28.91 -18.71
N SER A 161 -1.29 28.57 -19.42
CA SER A 161 -0.92 29.09 -20.73
C SER A 161 -0.41 27.99 -21.66
N ALA A 162 -0.51 28.22 -22.97
CA ALA A 162 -0.07 27.28 -24.00
C ALA A 162 1.45 26.97 -23.95
N GLU A 163 2.26 27.93 -23.48
CA GLU A 163 3.71 27.77 -23.30
C GLU A 163 4.09 27.15 -21.94
N GLY A 164 3.13 27.03 -21.02
CA GLY A 164 3.35 26.46 -19.69
C GLY A 164 3.38 24.93 -19.68
N HIS A 165 4.05 24.37 -18.67
CA HIS A 165 4.12 22.93 -18.46
C HIS A 165 3.10 22.46 -17.42
N ASP A 166 2.41 21.36 -17.69
CA ASP A 166 1.54 20.72 -16.70
C ASP A 166 2.43 20.20 -15.56
N LEU A 167 2.00 20.38 -14.32
CA LEU A 167 2.74 19.94 -13.14
C LEU A 167 2.07 18.74 -12.49
N LEU A 168 2.88 17.86 -11.93
CA LEU A 168 2.43 16.80 -11.03
C LEU A 168 2.94 17.10 -9.63
N TYR A 169 2.03 17.02 -8.66
CA TYR A 169 2.36 17.01 -7.25
C TYR A 169 2.26 15.61 -6.68
N HIS A 170 3.30 15.15 -6.00
CA HIS A 170 3.28 13.87 -5.29
C HIS A 170 3.04 14.06 -3.79
N THR A 171 1.93 13.51 -3.30
CA THR A 171 1.40 13.76 -1.95
C THR A 171 2.15 13.08 -0.80
N ILE A 172 3.09 12.18 -1.09
CA ILE A 172 3.88 11.44 -0.08
C ILE A 172 5.29 12.04 0.08
N THR A 173 5.93 12.42 -1.02
CA THR A 173 7.26 13.07 -1.00
C THR A 173 7.16 14.59 -0.92
N ASP A 174 5.95 15.14 -1.09
CA ASP A 174 5.65 16.57 -1.12
C ASP A 174 6.47 17.34 -2.17
N THR A 175 6.63 16.70 -3.33
CA THR A 175 7.44 17.22 -4.45
C THR A 175 6.62 17.51 -5.68
N TRP A 176 7.10 18.50 -6.43
CA TRP A 176 6.59 18.89 -7.73
C TRP A 176 7.49 18.35 -8.85
N ARG A 177 6.89 18.02 -9.98
CA ARG A 177 7.61 17.73 -11.24
C ARG A 177 6.80 18.23 -12.43
N ILE A 178 7.45 18.38 -13.57
CA ILE A 178 6.75 18.54 -14.84
C ILE A 178 6.13 17.19 -15.25
N ALA A 179 4.89 17.23 -15.71
CA ALA A 179 4.18 16.07 -16.21
C ALA A 179 4.87 15.54 -17.49
N PRO A 180 5.11 14.23 -17.60
CA PRO A 180 5.76 13.64 -18.78
C PRO A 180 4.81 13.49 -19.99
N PHE A 181 3.59 14.02 -19.88
CA PHE A 181 2.55 13.97 -20.91
C PHE A 181 1.77 15.29 -20.91
N SER A 182 0.97 15.51 -21.95
CA SER A 182 0.03 16.63 -22.05
C SER A 182 -1.39 16.09 -22.19
N LEU A 183 -2.34 16.69 -21.47
CA LEU A 183 -3.77 16.44 -21.71
C LEU A 183 -4.20 17.15 -23.00
N LYS A 184 -4.07 16.49 -24.15
CA LYS A 184 -4.64 16.96 -25.42
C LYS A 184 -5.45 15.83 -26.06
N PRO A 185 -6.74 16.05 -26.36
CA PRO A 185 -7.57 15.04 -27.00
C PRO A 185 -7.23 14.87 -28.49
N THR A 186 -6.59 15.86 -29.13
CA THR A 186 -6.17 15.81 -30.55
C THR A 186 -5.29 17.02 -30.90
N ALA A 187 -4.56 16.97 -32.02
CA ALA A 187 -3.68 18.05 -32.50
C ALA A 187 -4.41 19.37 -32.82
N GLU A 188 -5.74 19.35 -32.98
CA GLU A 188 -6.57 20.50 -33.39
C GLU A 188 -7.28 21.23 -32.25
N GLN A 189 -7.32 20.68 -31.02
CA GLN A 189 -8.01 21.33 -29.89
C GLN A 189 -7.01 22.00 -28.92
N THR A 190 -7.15 23.31 -28.74
CA THR A 190 -6.32 24.12 -27.84
C THR A 190 -6.64 23.83 -26.36
N ARG A 191 -5.61 23.88 -25.50
CA ARG A 191 -5.77 23.71 -24.03
C ARG A 191 -6.85 24.64 -23.47
N ASP A 192 -6.96 25.86 -24.00
CA ASP A 192 -7.89 26.91 -23.53
C ASP A 192 -9.38 26.52 -23.60
N ALA A 193 -9.71 25.43 -24.30
CA ALA A 193 -11.07 24.91 -24.38
C ALA A 193 -11.42 23.88 -23.30
N LEU A 194 -10.49 23.36 -22.49
CA LEU A 194 -10.85 22.38 -21.44
C LEU A 194 -11.57 23.09 -20.28
N GLN A 195 -12.86 22.78 -20.10
CA GLN A 195 -13.70 23.37 -19.05
C GLN A 195 -13.62 22.62 -17.73
N SER A 196 -13.57 21.28 -17.78
CA SER A 196 -13.50 20.45 -16.58
C SER A 196 -12.88 19.08 -16.84
N ALA A 197 -12.28 18.48 -15.81
CA ALA A 197 -11.71 17.15 -15.86
C ALA A 197 -11.97 16.42 -14.53
N CYS A 198 -12.33 15.14 -14.59
CA CYS A 198 -12.52 14.32 -13.39
C CYS A 198 -12.29 12.83 -13.65
N ASN A 199 -12.12 12.06 -12.58
CA ASN A 199 -12.00 10.61 -12.67
C ASN A 199 -13.42 10.01 -12.74
N TRP A 200 -13.65 9.06 -13.64
CA TRP A 200 -14.93 8.38 -13.81
C TRP A 200 -14.74 6.91 -14.24
N GLN A 201 -15.25 5.97 -13.45
CA GLN A 201 -15.23 4.52 -13.73
C GLN A 201 -13.86 4.03 -14.23
N GLU A 202 -12.80 4.24 -13.42
CA GLU A 202 -11.40 3.89 -13.73
C GLU A 202 -10.74 4.66 -14.90
N GLY A 203 -11.49 5.55 -15.56
CA GLY A 203 -11.00 6.45 -16.60
C GLY A 203 -10.95 7.91 -16.16
N VAL A 204 -10.55 8.77 -17.09
CA VAL A 204 -10.57 10.23 -17.00
C VAL A 204 -11.61 10.76 -17.97
N LEU A 205 -12.51 11.59 -17.45
CA LEU A 205 -13.50 12.34 -18.21
C LEU A 205 -12.97 13.75 -18.44
N LEU A 206 -12.89 14.18 -19.70
CA LEU A 206 -12.50 15.53 -20.11
C LEU A 206 -13.69 16.22 -20.76
N VAL A 207 -14.00 17.44 -20.31
CA VAL A 207 -15.17 18.21 -20.73
C VAL A 207 -14.72 19.45 -21.50
N TYR A 208 -15.13 19.53 -22.75
CA TYR A 208 -14.95 20.67 -23.65
C TYR A 208 -16.30 21.32 -23.98
N PRO A 209 -16.33 22.58 -24.46
CA PRO A 209 -17.55 23.28 -24.82
C PRO A 209 -18.43 22.50 -25.80
N GLU A 210 -17.85 21.74 -26.72
CA GLU A 210 -18.61 21.03 -27.76
C GLU A 210 -18.44 19.51 -27.72
N ALA A 211 -17.57 19.00 -26.85
CA ALA A 211 -17.22 17.58 -26.83
C ALA A 211 -16.97 17.06 -25.41
N LEU A 212 -17.12 15.76 -25.25
CA LEU A 212 -16.79 15.03 -24.04
C LEU A 212 -15.94 13.83 -24.42
N PHE A 213 -14.78 13.69 -23.78
CA PHE A 213 -13.88 12.56 -23.98
C PHE A 213 -13.81 11.73 -22.72
N TRP A 214 -13.83 10.41 -22.88
CA TRP A 214 -13.58 9.46 -21.80
C TRP A 214 -12.52 8.47 -22.27
N GLY A 215 -11.51 8.24 -21.44
CA GLY A 215 -10.42 7.34 -21.77
C GLY A 215 -9.75 6.78 -20.53
N HIS A 216 -9.01 5.69 -20.71
CA HIS A 216 -8.26 5.06 -19.62
C HIS A 216 -6.78 5.46 -19.72
N SER A 217 -6.18 5.72 -18.56
CA SER A 217 -4.73 5.86 -18.48
C SER A 217 -4.07 4.50 -18.65
N ARG A 218 -3.20 4.35 -19.64
CA ARG A 218 -2.43 3.12 -19.85
C ARG A 218 -0.99 3.33 -19.42
N ARG A 219 -0.49 2.47 -18.53
CA ARG A 219 0.94 2.43 -18.21
C ARG A 219 1.68 1.75 -19.35
N LEU A 220 2.79 2.35 -19.78
CA LEU A 220 3.75 1.69 -20.65
C LEU A 220 4.74 0.98 -19.73
N SER A 221 4.63 -0.34 -19.59
CA SER A 221 5.63 -1.13 -18.85
C SER A 221 6.79 -1.48 -19.76
N GLN A 222 8.02 -1.33 -19.27
CA GLN A 222 9.15 -2.06 -19.83
C GLN A 222 9.08 -3.48 -19.25
N GLY A 223 8.82 -4.47 -20.11
CA GLY A 223 8.83 -5.87 -19.69
C GLY A 223 10.24 -6.34 -19.33
N PHE A 224 10.31 -7.41 -18.54
CA PHE A 224 11.55 -8.13 -18.26
C PHE A 224 12.41 -8.35 -19.49
N GLN A 225 13.71 -8.12 -19.31
CA GLN A 225 14.69 -8.46 -20.32
C GLN A 225 14.87 -9.99 -20.36
N THR A 226 15.43 -10.48 -21.46
CA THR A 226 15.72 -11.91 -21.60
C THR A 226 16.62 -12.43 -20.47
N ALA A 227 17.55 -11.61 -19.97
CA ALA A 227 18.40 -11.95 -18.84
C ALA A 227 17.59 -12.22 -17.56
N ASP A 228 16.57 -11.41 -17.27
CA ASP A 228 15.72 -11.57 -16.09
C ASP A 228 14.95 -12.89 -16.13
N LEU A 229 14.42 -13.24 -17.31
CA LEU A 229 13.72 -14.51 -17.55
C LEU A 229 14.66 -15.71 -17.40
N ILE A 230 15.92 -15.59 -17.86
CA ILE A 230 16.92 -16.66 -17.70
C ILE A 230 17.23 -16.87 -16.21
N VAL A 231 17.45 -15.78 -15.44
CA VAL A 231 17.72 -15.87 -14.00
C VAL A 231 16.54 -16.50 -13.27
N LEU A 232 15.30 -16.08 -13.60
CA LEU A 232 14.08 -16.67 -13.03
C LEU A 232 13.97 -18.17 -13.36
N GLY A 233 14.19 -18.55 -14.62
CA GLY A 233 14.14 -19.95 -15.06
C GLY A 233 15.19 -20.82 -14.38
N LEU A 234 16.44 -20.35 -14.30
CA LEU A 234 17.52 -21.05 -13.59
C LEU A 234 17.20 -21.21 -12.10
N TYR A 235 16.65 -20.16 -11.48
CA TYR A 235 16.22 -20.21 -10.08
C TYR A 235 15.11 -21.24 -9.87
N SER A 236 14.09 -21.28 -10.73
CA SER A 236 13.02 -22.30 -10.65
C SER A 236 13.56 -23.73 -10.85
N VAL A 237 14.45 -23.94 -11.82
CA VAL A 237 15.07 -25.25 -12.07
C VAL A 237 15.90 -25.69 -10.87
N MET A 238 16.64 -24.78 -10.25
CA MET A 238 17.41 -25.06 -9.03
C MET A 238 16.50 -25.57 -7.89
N LEU A 239 15.37 -24.90 -7.64
CA LEU A 239 14.43 -25.32 -6.60
C LEU A 239 13.87 -26.72 -6.86
N ILE A 240 13.45 -27.00 -8.10
CA ILE A 240 12.94 -28.32 -8.48
C ILE A 240 14.04 -29.38 -8.35
N ALA A 241 15.26 -29.09 -8.81
CA ALA A 241 16.39 -30.02 -8.74
C ALA A 241 16.75 -30.36 -7.28
N MET A 242 16.73 -29.37 -6.38
CA MET A 242 16.90 -29.60 -4.94
C MET A 242 15.81 -30.50 -4.38
N SER A 243 14.55 -30.25 -4.73
CA SER A 243 13.46 -31.10 -4.28
C SER A 243 13.57 -32.53 -4.76
N VAL A 244 13.96 -32.75 -6.03
CA VAL A 244 14.22 -34.11 -6.56
C VAL A 244 15.39 -34.79 -5.83
N TYR A 245 16.43 -34.03 -5.45
CA TYR A 245 17.54 -34.56 -4.66
C TYR A 245 17.09 -35.04 -3.28
N PHE A 246 16.31 -34.23 -2.56
CA PHE A 246 15.80 -34.58 -1.23
C PHE A 246 14.69 -35.64 -1.26
N ALA A 247 13.91 -35.72 -2.34
CA ALA A 247 12.87 -36.75 -2.51
C ALA A 247 13.41 -38.17 -2.33
N ARG A 248 14.67 -38.41 -2.73
CA ARG A 248 15.34 -39.72 -2.59
C ARG A 248 15.53 -40.15 -1.12
N ARG A 249 15.40 -39.23 -0.18
CA ARG A 249 15.53 -39.46 1.27
C ARG A 249 14.20 -39.61 2.00
N ASN A 250 13.07 -39.60 1.27
CA ASN A 250 11.73 -39.72 1.83
C ASN A 250 11.20 -41.16 1.65
N GLN A 251 11.58 -42.09 2.51
CA GLN A 251 11.13 -43.49 2.43
C GLN A 251 9.85 -43.77 3.23
N ASN A 252 9.48 -42.89 4.15
CA ASN A 252 8.27 -43.03 4.97
C ASN A 252 7.71 -41.66 5.40
N CYS A 253 6.53 -41.66 6.05
CA CYS A 253 5.88 -40.44 6.52
C CYS A 253 6.73 -39.63 7.50
N GLN A 254 7.51 -40.27 8.37
CA GLN A 254 8.36 -39.57 9.33
C GLN A 254 9.49 -38.79 8.63
N GLU A 255 10.08 -39.36 7.58
CA GLU A 255 11.07 -38.66 6.78
C GLU A 255 10.44 -37.53 5.96
N TYR A 256 9.29 -37.80 5.32
CA TYR A 256 8.60 -36.80 4.50
C TYR A 256 8.12 -35.59 5.32
N PHE A 257 7.53 -35.81 6.50
CA PHE A 257 6.95 -34.73 7.32
C PHE A 257 7.89 -34.17 8.39
N LEU A 258 8.89 -34.93 8.87
CA LEU A 258 9.76 -34.51 9.97
C LEU A 258 11.26 -34.53 9.63
N ALA A 259 11.64 -34.84 8.38
CA ALA A 259 13.03 -34.93 7.92
C ALA A 259 13.91 -35.86 8.77
N GLY A 260 13.30 -36.85 9.43
CA GLY A 260 13.99 -37.77 10.33
C GLY A 260 14.73 -37.08 11.50
N ALA A 261 14.28 -35.89 11.93
CA ALA A 261 14.93 -35.08 12.96
C ALA A 261 16.38 -34.64 12.62
N ARG A 262 16.74 -34.58 11.33
CA ARG A 262 18.12 -34.29 10.85
C ARG A 262 18.41 -32.82 10.59
N ILE A 263 17.41 -31.94 10.67
CA ILE A 263 17.58 -30.53 10.30
C ILE A 263 18.44 -29.81 11.35
N PRO A 264 19.51 -29.11 10.93
CA PRO A 264 20.30 -28.31 11.86
C PRO A 264 19.51 -27.09 12.33
N TRP A 265 19.73 -26.69 13.59
CA TRP A 265 18.99 -25.60 14.24
C TRP A 265 18.94 -24.30 13.44
N TRP A 266 20.02 -23.96 12.74
CA TRP A 266 20.11 -22.72 11.97
C TRP A 266 19.24 -22.77 10.71
N ALA A 267 19.13 -23.93 10.05
CA ALA A 267 18.27 -24.10 8.88
C ALA A 267 16.79 -24.07 9.30
N ALA A 268 16.44 -24.74 10.40
CA ALA A 268 15.10 -24.65 10.98
C ALA A 268 14.74 -23.20 11.36
N GLY A 269 15.68 -22.46 11.98
CA GLY A 269 15.50 -21.07 12.35
C GLY A 269 15.32 -20.13 11.14
N LEU A 270 16.17 -20.25 10.12
CA LEU A 270 16.00 -19.47 8.88
C LEU A 270 14.72 -19.85 8.14
N SER A 271 14.29 -21.10 8.20
CA SER A 271 13.04 -21.54 7.58
C SER A 271 11.79 -21.02 8.33
N LEU A 272 11.85 -20.88 9.67
CA LEU A 272 10.83 -20.14 10.45
C LEU A 272 10.75 -18.67 10.04
N LEU A 273 11.91 -18.03 9.84
CA LEU A 273 12.00 -16.66 9.36
C LEU A 273 11.43 -16.54 7.95
N GLY A 274 11.86 -17.40 7.02
CA GLY A 274 11.40 -17.44 5.63
C GLY A 274 9.89 -17.61 5.52
N SER A 275 9.30 -18.51 6.30
CA SER A 275 7.84 -18.70 6.35
C SER A 275 7.07 -17.48 6.88
N SER A 276 7.75 -16.61 7.63
CA SER A 276 7.19 -15.35 8.13
C SER A 276 7.34 -14.20 7.12
N LEU A 277 8.26 -14.32 6.17
CA LEU A 277 8.50 -13.37 5.10
C LEU A 277 7.67 -13.75 3.87
N SER A 278 6.89 -12.81 3.35
CA SER A 278 6.05 -13.05 2.16
C SER A 278 6.17 -11.90 1.17
N ALA A 279 5.53 -12.02 0.01
CA ALA A 279 5.39 -10.91 -0.92
C ALA A 279 4.73 -9.68 -0.26
N ILE A 280 3.80 -9.89 0.69
CA ILE A 280 3.26 -8.82 1.53
C ILE A 280 4.40 -8.12 2.25
N THR A 281 5.30 -8.87 2.87
CA THR A 281 6.41 -8.28 3.62
C THR A 281 7.29 -7.41 2.72
N PHE A 282 7.63 -7.95 1.54
CA PHE A 282 8.55 -7.33 0.60
C PHE A 282 7.98 -6.07 -0.07
N MET A 283 6.66 -5.98 -0.27
CA MET A 283 6.01 -4.83 -0.92
C MET A 283 5.39 -3.86 0.10
N ALA A 284 4.64 -4.38 1.06
CA ALA A 284 3.82 -3.56 1.95
C ALA A 284 4.64 -2.82 3.00
N PHE A 285 5.72 -3.37 3.56
CA PHE A 285 6.51 -2.64 4.58
C PHE A 285 7.35 -1.50 4.01
N PRO A 286 8.06 -1.67 2.87
CA PRO A 286 8.67 -0.54 2.20
C PRO A 286 7.64 0.51 1.78
N ALA A 287 6.50 0.11 1.21
CA ALA A 287 5.43 1.05 0.84
C ALA A 287 4.82 1.78 2.05
N MET A 288 4.61 1.06 3.16
CA MET A 288 4.11 1.61 4.41
C MET A 288 5.08 2.66 4.97
N SER A 289 6.36 2.32 5.13
CA SER A 289 7.37 3.25 5.64
C SER A 289 7.67 4.42 4.68
N PHE A 290 7.58 4.19 3.38
CA PHE A 290 7.61 5.24 2.35
C PHE A 290 6.48 6.26 2.58
N ARG A 291 5.25 5.77 2.81
CA ARG A 291 4.07 6.61 3.04
C ARG A 291 4.05 7.26 4.43
N THR A 292 4.35 6.50 5.47
CA THR A 292 4.19 6.91 6.87
C THR A 292 5.55 7.05 7.56
N ASN A 293 5.87 6.15 8.50
CA ASN A 293 7.03 6.17 9.38
C ASN A 293 7.29 4.74 9.94
N TRP A 294 8.06 4.65 11.02
CA TRP A 294 8.54 3.40 11.60
C TRP A 294 7.70 2.88 12.78
N VAL A 295 6.52 3.44 13.07
CA VAL A 295 5.71 3.07 14.26
C VAL A 295 5.40 1.56 14.35
N TYR A 296 5.23 0.89 13.22
CA TYR A 296 4.98 -0.56 13.19
C TYR A 296 6.23 -1.43 13.35
N LEU A 297 7.44 -0.85 13.30
CA LEU A 297 8.69 -1.60 13.43
C LEU A 297 8.79 -2.27 14.80
N LEU A 298 8.49 -1.54 15.87
CA LEU A 298 8.54 -2.06 17.25
C LEU A 298 7.65 -3.30 17.44
N GLY A 299 6.49 -3.31 16.78
CA GLY A 299 5.58 -4.46 16.79
C GLY A 299 6.27 -5.73 16.29
N ASN A 300 7.07 -5.63 15.23
CA ASN A 300 7.78 -6.80 14.69
C ASN A 300 8.89 -7.34 15.60
N PHE A 301 9.38 -6.55 16.58
CA PHE A 301 10.35 -7.02 17.57
C PHE A 301 9.70 -7.82 18.71
N MET A 302 8.37 -7.85 18.80
CA MET A 302 7.65 -8.63 19.83
C MET A 302 7.90 -10.14 19.74
N ILE A 303 8.44 -10.65 18.63
CA ILE A 303 8.93 -12.03 18.55
C ILE A 303 10.01 -12.33 19.61
N LEU A 304 10.82 -11.36 20.02
CA LEU A 304 11.82 -11.52 21.09
C LEU A 304 11.17 -11.76 22.45
N ALA A 305 10.02 -11.14 22.70
CA ALA A 305 9.25 -11.32 23.92
C ALA A 305 8.48 -12.65 23.90
N VAL A 306 8.02 -13.08 22.72
CA VAL A 306 7.29 -14.34 22.53
C VAL A 306 8.22 -15.56 22.56
N ALA A 307 9.45 -15.45 22.05
CA ALA A 307 10.37 -16.58 21.95
C ALA A 307 10.63 -17.32 23.28
N PRO A 308 10.92 -16.66 24.42
CA PRO A 308 11.04 -17.33 25.72
C PRO A 308 9.80 -18.13 26.11
N LEU A 309 8.60 -17.55 25.91
CA LEU A 309 7.34 -18.21 26.24
C LEU A 309 7.14 -19.47 25.39
N VAL A 310 7.43 -19.39 24.09
CA VAL A 310 7.35 -20.55 23.19
C VAL A 310 8.37 -21.62 23.60
N ILE A 311 9.61 -21.23 23.89
CA ILE A 311 10.69 -22.15 24.25
C ILE A 311 10.44 -22.86 25.58
N TRP A 312 9.88 -22.17 26.57
CA TRP A 312 9.66 -22.74 27.90
C TRP A 312 8.38 -23.56 28.01
N PHE A 313 7.30 -23.16 27.32
CA PHE A 313 5.99 -23.78 27.51
C PHE A 313 5.57 -24.66 26.32
N TYR A 314 5.66 -24.17 25.09
CA TYR A 314 5.08 -24.85 23.92
C TYR A 314 6.04 -25.85 23.27
N LEU A 315 7.32 -25.50 23.17
CA LEU A 315 8.33 -26.35 22.55
C LEU A 315 8.49 -27.71 23.28
N PRO A 316 8.67 -27.77 24.62
CA PRO A 316 8.82 -29.05 25.32
C PRO A 316 7.54 -29.87 25.25
N PHE A 317 6.40 -29.19 25.30
CA PHE A 317 5.09 -29.82 25.19
C PHE A 317 4.93 -30.60 23.87
N TYR A 318 5.14 -29.96 22.72
CA TYR A 318 4.98 -30.63 21.42
C TYR A 318 6.05 -31.70 21.17
N ARG A 319 7.30 -31.49 21.61
CA ARG A 319 8.37 -32.49 21.42
C ARG A 319 8.15 -33.75 22.26
N ARG A 320 7.56 -33.63 23.45
CA ARG A 320 7.26 -34.79 24.31
C ARG A 320 6.06 -35.61 23.84
N LEU A 321 5.11 -34.96 23.15
CA LEU A 321 3.93 -35.62 22.58
C LEU A 321 4.28 -36.64 21.47
N LYS A 322 5.42 -36.46 20.77
CA LYS A 322 5.85 -37.32 19.64
C LYS A 322 4.78 -37.48 18.56
N VAL A 323 3.98 -36.44 18.35
CA VAL A 323 2.90 -36.38 17.34
C VAL A 323 3.43 -35.84 16.01
N THR A 324 2.74 -36.14 14.91
CA THR A 324 3.09 -35.58 13.59
C THR A 324 2.39 -34.24 13.36
N THR A 325 1.17 -34.10 13.89
CA THR A 325 0.37 -32.87 13.82
C THR A 325 0.15 -32.26 15.19
N ALA A 326 0.15 -30.93 15.27
CA ALA A 326 -0.18 -30.18 16.48
C ALA A 326 -1.59 -30.53 17.00
N TYR A 327 -2.52 -30.82 16.09
CA TYR A 327 -3.92 -31.09 16.41
C TYR A 327 -4.17 -32.50 16.98
N GLU A 328 -3.21 -33.45 16.87
CA GLU A 328 -3.28 -34.73 17.58
C GLU A 328 -3.39 -34.54 19.10
N TYR A 329 -2.79 -33.47 19.64
CA TYR A 329 -2.97 -33.12 21.04
C TYR A 329 -4.44 -32.92 21.42
N LEU A 330 -5.24 -32.29 20.54
CA LEU A 330 -6.65 -32.03 20.81
C LEU A 330 -7.44 -33.33 20.94
N GLU A 331 -7.05 -34.37 20.21
CA GLU A 331 -7.65 -35.70 20.35
C GLU A 331 -7.27 -36.36 21.67
N HIS A 332 -5.98 -36.33 22.04
CA HIS A 332 -5.52 -36.87 23.32
C HIS A 332 -6.19 -36.18 24.52
N ARG A 333 -6.49 -34.87 24.41
CA ARG A 333 -7.04 -34.08 25.51
C ARG A 333 -8.56 -33.99 25.56
N PHE A 334 -9.21 -33.95 24.39
CA PHE A 334 -10.64 -33.63 24.24
C PHE A 334 -11.40 -34.56 23.28
N GLY A 335 -10.72 -35.54 22.67
CA GLY A 335 -11.32 -36.49 21.73
C GLY A 335 -11.31 -36.04 20.27
N LEU A 336 -11.59 -36.99 19.39
CA LEU A 336 -11.50 -36.85 17.93
C LEU A 336 -12.29 -35.66 17.34
N PRO A 337 -13.53 -35.33 17.78
CA PRO A 337 -14.26 -34.19 17.23
C PRO A 337 -13.47 -32.88 17.33
N THR A 338 -12.77 -32.66 18.44
CA THR A 338 -11.98 -31.44 18.68
C THR A 338 -10.77 -31.36 17.74
N ARG A 339 -10.10 -32.49 17.48
CA ARG A 339 -9.02 -32.57 16.47
C ARG A 339 -9.54 -32.27 15.07
N LEU A 340 -10.69 -32.84 14.69
CA LEU A 340 -11.28 -32.61 13.37
C LEU A 340 -11.66 -31.14 13.16
N VAL A 341 -12.26 -30.50 14.17
CA VAL A 341 -12.58 -29.07 14.12
C VAL A 341 -11.30 -28.22 14.01
N GLY A 342 -10.31 -28.46 14.88
CA GLY A 342 -9.06 -27.69 14.89
C GLY A 342 -8.26 -27.82 13.59
N SER A 343 -8.09 -29.05 13.09
CA SER A 343 -7.37 -29.31 11.84
C SER A 343 -8.12 -28.79 10.61
N SER A 344 -9.45 -28.91 10.56
CA SER A 344 -10.25 -28.36 9.45
C SER A 344 -10.20 -26.83 9.43
N ALA A 345 -10.28 -26.18 10.60
CA ALA A 345 -10.16 -24.73 10.71
C ALA A 345 -8.78 -24.25 10.22
N PHE A 346 -7.70 -24.95 10.59
CA PHE A 346 -6.37 -24.68 10.08
C PHE A 346 -6.27 -24.83 8.55
N LEU A 347 -6.79 -25.93 7.99
CA LEU A 347 -6.75 -26.17 6.54
C LEU A 347 -7.53 -25.10 5.77
N LEU A 348 -8.73 -24.72 6.24
CA LEU A 348 -9.53 -23.66 5.62
C LEU A 348 -8.83 -22.29 5.68
N PHE A 349 -8.26 -21.94 6.83
CA PHE A 349 -7.47 -20.71 6.96
C PHE A 349 -6.27 -20.71 6.02
N GLN A 350 -5.54 -21.82 5.96
CA GLN A 350 -4.35 -21.94 5.13
C GLN A 350 -4.69 -21.87 3.64
N LEU A 351 -5.81 -22.47 3.19
CA LEU A 351 -6.29 -22.35 1.81
C LEU A 351 -6.56 -20.89 1.42
N GLY A 352 -7.27 -20.14 2.26
CA GLY A 352 -7.52 -18.71 2.03
C GLY A 352 -6.22 -17.89 2.01
N ARG A 353 -5.32 -18.15 2.98
CA ARG A 353 -4.00 -17.50 3.05
C ARG A 353 -3.15 -17.79 1.81
N MET A 354 -3.12 -19.03 1.32
CA MET A 354 -2.36 -19.40 0.13
C MET A 354 -2.84 -18.66 -1.13
N GLY A 355 -4.13 -18.38 -1.26
CA GLY A 355 -4.66 -17.53 -2.33
C GLY A 355 -3.99 -16.14 -2.36
N VAL A 356 -3.89 -15.48 -1.20
CA VAL A 356 -3.21 -14.17 -1.08
C VAL A 356 -1.70 -14.29 -1.32
N VAL A 357 -1.07 -15.32 -0.75
CA VAL A 357 0.39 -15.53 -0.85
C VAL A 357 0.84 -15.81 -2.28
N VAL A 358 0.02 -16.47 -3.11
CA VAL A 358 0.31 -16.67 -4.54
C VAL A 358 -0.09 -15.47 -5.39
N TYR A 359 -1.21 -14.81 -5.08
CA TYR A 359 -1.72 -13.68 -5.86
C TYR A 359 -0.78 -12.46 -5.84
N LEU A 360 -0.29 -12.06 -4.67
CA LEU A 360 0.51 -10.84 -4.55
C LEU A 360 1.85 -10.86 -5.32
N PRO A 361 2.69 -11.91 -5.24
CA PRO A 361 3.88 -11.97 -6.07
C PRO A 361 3.55 -12.12 -7.55
N ALA A 362 2.45 -12.81 -7.91
CA ALA A 362 2.00 -12.90 -9.30
C ALA A 362 1.57 -11.53 -9.86
N LEU A 363 0.87 -10.73 -9.06
CA LEU A 363 0.51 -9.36 -9.41
C LEU A 363 1.76 -8.52 -9.65
N ALA A 364 2.73 -8.55 -8.75
CA ALA A 364 3.98 -7.82 -8.93
C ALA A 364 4.80 -8.32 -10.12
N LEU A 365 4.80 -9.63 -10.41
CA LEU A 365 5.44 -10.15 -11.61
C LEU A 365 4.72 -9.68 -12.88
N SER A 366 3.39 -9.60 -12.87
CA SER A 366 2.60 -9.12 -14.02
C SER A 366 2.78 -7.62 -14.30
N THR A 367 3.13 -6.80 -13.30
CA THR A 367 3.38 -5.37 -13.52
C THR A 367 4.73 -5.09 -14.19
N VAL A 368 5.67 -6.03 -14.08
CA VAL A 368 7.06 -5.90 -14.59
C VAL A 368 7.36 -6.83 -15.77
N SER A 369 6.47 -7.77 -16.07
CA SER A 369 6.58 -8.68 -17.21
C SER A 369 5.50 -8.39 -18.25
N SER A 370 5.57 -9.06 -19.40
CA SER A 370 4.51 -9.04 -20.41
C SER A 370 3.42 -10.08 -20.16
N TRP A 371 3.48 -10.82 -19.04
CA TRP A 371 2.50 -11.86 -18.71
C TRP A 371 1.33 -11.27 -17.94
N ASP A 372 0.13 -11.77 -18.21
CA ASP A 372 -1.03 -11.46 -17.40
C ASP A 372 -0.93 -12.14 -16.02
N VAL A 373 -1.68 -11.60 -15.05
CA VAL A 373 -1.63 -12.08 -13.67
C VAL A 373 -2.03 -13.56 -13.53
N TYR A 374 -2.92 -14.09 -14.37
CA TYR A 374 -3.34 -15.49 -14.30
C TYR A 374 -2.21 -16.43 -14.73
N THR A 375 -1.50 -16.07 -15.80
CA THR A 375 -0.29 -16.79 -16.23
C THR A 375 0.77 -16.80 -15.11
N CYS A 376 1.02 -15.65 -14.48
CA CYS A 376 1.95 -15.56 -13.34
C CYS A 376 1.51 -16.45 -12.15
N ILE A 377 0.21 -16.48 -11.82
CA ILE A 377 -0.34 -17.34 -10.77
C ILE A 377 -0.09 -18.82 -11.08
N LEU A 378 -0.36 -19.26 -12.31
CA LEU A 378 -0.17 -20.65 -12.72
C LEU A 378 1.29 -21.06 -12.64
N VAL A 379 2.21 -20.23 -13.16
CA VAL A 379 3.66 -20.53 -13.12
C VAL A 379 4.16 -20.63 -11.69
N ILE A 380 3.88 -19.63 -10.85
CA ILE A 380 4.33 -19.62 -9.44
C ILE A 380 3.70 -20.79 -8.67
N GLY A 381 2.39 -21.00 -8.82
CA GLY A 381 1.65 -22.04 -8.12
C GLY A 381 2.08 -23.46 -8.51
N CYS A 382 2.29 -23.72 -9.80
CA CYS A 382 2.76 -25.01 -10.30
C CYS A 382 4.18 -25.31 -9.84
N VAL A 383 5.12 -24.36 -9.97
CA VAL A 383 6.50 -24.55 -9.50
C VAL A 383 6.52 -24.79 -7.99
N ALA A 384 5.80 -23.96 -7.22
CA ALA A 384 5.71 -24.08 -5.77
C ALA A 384 5.15 -25.43 -5.32
N THR A 385 4.06 -25.87 -5.95
CA THR A 385 3.43 -27.15 -5.66
C THR A 385 4.36 -28.31 -6.01
N LEU A 386 4.99 -28.27 -7.19
CA LEU A 386 5.87 -29.33 -7.67
C LEU A 386 7.08 -29.53 -6.76
N TYR A 387 7.80 -28.47 -6.41
CA TYR A 387 8.99 -28.62 -5.56
C TYR A 387 8.59 -29.02 -4.12
N THR A 388 7.43 -28.59 -3.63
CA THR A 388 6.97 -28.90 -2.26
C THR A 388 6.50 -30.35 -2.14
N THR A 389 5.71 -30.84 -3.08
CA THR A 389 5.15 -32.21 -3.04
C THR A 389 6.20 -33.28 -3.31
N LEU A 390 7.21 -33.00 -4.15
CA LEU A 390 8.28 -33.94 -4.41
C LEU A 390 9.25 -34.06 -3.23
N GLY A 391 9.65 -32.93 -2.65
CA GLY A 391 10.79 -32.87 -1.74
C GLY A 391 10.49 -33.12 -0.26
N GLY A 392 9.23 -32.97 0.18
CA GLY A 392 8.88 -33.04 1.61
C GLY A 392 9.49 -31.90 2.44
N ILE A 393 9.37 -31.99 3.77
CA ILE A 393 9.75 -30.89 4.68
C ILE A 393 11.26 -30.56 4.61
N GLU A 394 12.12 -31.55 4.35
CA GLU A 394 13.58 -31.34 4.24
C GLU A 394 13.87 -30.38 3.07
N ALA A 395 13.28 -30.61 1.90
CA ALA A 395 13.42 -29.71 0.76
C ALA A 395 12.82 -28.33 1.03
N VAL A 396 11.64 -28.26 1.65
CA VAL A 396 11.01 -26.98 2.01
C VAL A 396 11.92 -26.14 2.91
N ILE A 397 12.52 -26.74 3.93
CA ILE A 397 13.42 -26.01 4.84
C ILE A 397 14.67 -25.51 4.12
N TRP A 398 15.29 -26.33 3.27
CA TRP A 398 16.49 -25.92 2.52
C TRP A 398 16.21 -24.89 1.43
N THR A 399 15.05 -24.98 0.77
CA THR A 399 14.61 -23.96 -0.19
C THR A 399 14.27 -22.65 0.52
N ASP A 400 13.65 -22.69 1.71
CA ASP A 400 13.42 -21.50 2.54
C ASP A 400 14.74 -20.81 2.92
N VAL A 401 15.79 -21.58 3.28
CA VAL A 401 17.12 -21.01 3.60
C VAL A 401 17.64 -20.20 2.42
N ILE A 402 17.61 -20.76 1.21
CA ILE A 402 18.06 -20.06 0.00
C ILE A 402 17.18 -18.84 -0.28
N GLN A 403 15.87 -18.97 -0.16
CA GLN A 403 14.92 -17.88 -0.35
C GLN A 403 15.19 -16.71 0.60
N VAL A 404 15.45 -16.99 1.88
CA VAL A 404 15.80 -15.96 2.87
C VAL A 404 17.10 -15.25 2.49
N LEU A 405 18.13 -15.99 2.06
CA LEU A 405 19.39 -15.40 1.64
C LEU A 405 19.22 -14.54 0.39
N VAL A 406 18.48 -15.01 -0.61
CA VAL A 406 18.18 -14.26 -1.85
C VAL A 406 17.37 -13.00 -1.52
N LEU A 407 16.38 -13.11 -0.64
CA LEU A 407 15.52 -12.00 -0.24
C LEU A 407 16.29 -10.92 0.51
N ILE A 408 17.07 -11.31 1.54
CA ILE A 408 17.87 -10.38 2.33
C ILE A 408 18.98 -9.77 1.46
N GLY A 409 19.65 -10.58 0.64
CA GLY A 409 20.67 -10.12 -0.29
C GLY A 409 20.12 -9.11 -1.29
N GLY A 410 18.97 -9.41 -1.91
CA GLY A 410 18.29 -8.50 -2.82
C GLY A 410 17.87 -7.20 -2.15
N ALA A 411 17.33 -7.27 -0.92
CA ALA A 411 16.96 -6.10 -0.14
C ALA A 411 18.18 -5.23 0.25
N LEU A 412 19.30 -5.85 0.66
CA LEU A 412 20.54 -5.13 0.99
C LEU A 412 21.15 -4.45 -0.23
N ILE A 413 21.24 -5.15 -1.37
CA ILE A 413 21.73 -4.60 -2.64
C ILE A 413 20.83 -3.44 -3.07
N SER A 414 19.51 -3.61 -2.98
CA SER A 414 18.56 -2.57 -3.33
C SER A 414 18.74 -1.33 -2.45
N LEU A 415 18.86 -1.51 -1.13
CA LEU A 415 19.09 -0.39 -0.21
C LEU A 415 20.41 0.31 -0.54
N PHE A 416 21.48 -0.43 -0.80
CA PHE A 416 22.75 0.13 -1.22
C PHE A 416 22.62 0.96 -2.50
N VAL A 417 21.94 0.45 -3.54
CA VAL A 417 21.72 1.16 -4.80
C VAL A 417 20.87 2.42 -4.59
N ILE A 418 19.79 2.34 -3.80
CA ILE A 418 18.94 3.49 -3.45
C ILE A 418 19.81 4.58 -2.82
N LEU A 419 20.56 4.24 -1.76
CA LEU A 419 21.35 5.20 -1.01
C LEU A 419 22.50 5.79 -1.85
N SER A 420 23.10 5.00 -2.75
CA SER A 420 24.15 5.45 -3.66
C SER A 420 23.64 6.41 -4.74
N LYS A 421 22.35 6.37 -5.07
CA LYS A 421 21.72 7.24 -6.06
C LYS A 421 21.16 8.55 -5.45
N ILE A 422 21.30 8.77 -4.14
CA ILE A 422 20.84 10.02 -3.49
C ILE A 422 21.88 11.13 -3.73
N PRO A 423 21.57 12.18 -4.52
CA PRO A 423 22.56 13.20 -4.90
C PRO A 423 23.12 14.01 -3.72
N SER A 424 22.30 14.20 -2.68
CA SER A 424 22.67 15.00 -1.50
C SER A 424 23.50 14.23 -0.46
N GLY A 425 23.75 12.95 -0.68
CA GLY A 425 24.50 12.08 0.24
C GLY A 425 23.71 11.63 1.48
N MET A 426 24.33 10.73 2.26
CA MET A 426 23.68 10.05 3.39
C MET A 426 23.29 10.98 4.53
N GLU A 427 24.14 11.96 4.86
CA GLU A 427 23.89 12.88 5.98
C GLU A 427 22.64 13.74 5.73
N SER A 428 22.50 14.25 4.49
CA SER A 428 21.29 14.94 4.06
C SER A 428 20.08 14.02 4.05
N ALA A 429 20.23 12.76 3.63
CA ALA A 429 19.15 11.78 3.64
C ALA A 429 18.61 11.52 5.06
N ILE A 430 19.50 11.35 6.04
CA ILE A 430 19.13 11.11 7.44
C ILE A 430 18.47 12.35 8.04
N SER A 431 19.04 13.54 7.86
CA SER A 431 18.46 14.79 8.39
C SER A 431 17.10 15.11 7.76
N ALA A 432 16.93 14.88 6.46
CA ALA A 432 15.64 15.00 5.77
C ALA A 432 14.60 13.99 6.30
N SER A 433 15.02 12.76 6.61
CA SER A 433 14.15 11.72 7.16
C SER A 433 13.72 12.00 8.59
N LEU A 434 14.62 12.53 9.42
CA LEU A 434 14.34 12.94 10.80
C LEU A 434 13.37 14.12 10.84
N SER A 435 13.66 15.19 10.07
CA SER A 435 12.81 16.38 10.01
C SER A 435 11.40 16.10 9.47
N ALA A 436 11.27 15.14 8.55
CA ALA A 436 9.97 14.68 8.04
C ALA A 436 9.28 13.63 8.93
N GLY A 437 9.84 13.29 10.09
CA GLY A 437 9.27 12.31 11.03
C GLY A 437 9.23 10.87 10.51
N LYS A 438 9.96 10.55 9.44
CA LYS A 438 9.96 9.22 8.79
C LYS A 438 10.55 8.13 9.68
N LEU A 439 11.49 8.49 10.56
CA LEU A 439 12.13 7.57 11.50
C LEU A 439 11.40 7.46 12.84
N HIS A 440 10.23 8.09 12.98
CA HIS A 440 9.43 8.00 14.20
C HIS A 440 8.93 6.56 14.41
N ALA A 441 9.43 5.90 15.46
CA ALA A 441 9.24 4.47 15.69
C ALA A 441 8.23 4.13 16.80
N VAL A 442 7.82 5.11 17.63
CA VAL A 442 6.94 4.86 18.77
C VAL A 442 5.88 5.94 18.88
N ASN A 443 4.61 5.57 18.70
CA ASN A 443 3.49 6.44 19.05
C ASN A 443 3.03 6.13 20.48
N TYR A 444 3.29 7.02 21.43
CA TYR A 444 2.98 6.81 22.86
C TYR A 444 1.48 6.84 23.23
N SER A 445 0.58 7.01 22.25
CA SER A 445 -0.86 6.94 22.49
C SER A 445 -1.30 5.56 23.02
N TRP A 446 -2.24 5.56 23.96
CA TRP A 446 -2.93 4.36 24.46
C TRP A 446 -4.33 4.19 23.86
N ASP A 447 -4.71 5.04 22.90
CA ASP A 447 -5.98 4.93 22.19
C ASP A 447 -6.02 3.66 21.33
N VAL A 448 -7.02 2.82 21.60
CA VAL A 448 -7.27 1.53 20.92
C VAL A 448 -7.75 1.70 19.48
N ALA A 449 -8.27 2.87 19.11
CA ALA A 449 -8.64 3.19 17.73
C ALA A 449 -7.45 3.67 16.89
N SER A 450 -6.29 3.89 17.51
CA SER A 450 -5.09 4.42 16.87
C SER A 450 -3.98 3.38 16.75
N THR A 451 -2.94 3.69 15.99
CA THR A 451 -1.69 2.91 15.95
C THR A 451 -0.78 3.25 17.14
N GLY A 452 -1.36 3.32 18.33
CA GLY A 452 -0.68 3.62 19.58
C GLY A 452 0.16 2.45 20.10
N ILE A 453 1.08 2.71 21.01
CA ILE A 453 2.03 1.73 21.55
C ILE A 453 1.32 0.53 22.16
N GLY A 454 0.16 0.75 22.82
CA GLY A 454 -0.65 -0.32 23.39
C GLY A 454 -1.14 -1.30 22.33
N VAL A 455 -1.74 -0.78 21.24
CA VAL A 455 -2.23 -1.61 20.13
C VAL A 455 -1.08 -2.30 19.40
N VAL A 456 0.02 -1.59 19.16
CA VAL A 456 1.19 -2.13 18.46
C VAL A 456 1.84 -3.26 19.26
N ILE A 457 2.09 -3.08 20.56
CA ILE A 457 2.73 -4.11 21.40
C ILE A 457 1.78 -5.29 21.61
N VAL A 458 0.58 -5.05 22.14
CA VAL A 458 -0.35 -6.14 22.50
C VAL A 458 -0.79 -6.91 21.25
N GLY A 459 -1.16 -6.20 20.18
CA GLY A 459 -1.56 -6.83 18.92
C GLY A 459 -0.44 -7.67 18.31
N ASN A 460 0.80 -7.19 18.32
CA ASN A 460 1.91 -7.97 17.76
C ASN A 460 2.40 -9.09 18.68
N LEU A 461 2.24 -9.00 20.01
CA LEU A 461 2.47 -10.12 20.91
C LEU A 461 1.57 -11.31 20.52
N PHE A 462 0.26 -11.09 20.33
CA PHE A 462 -0.64 -12.15 19.88
C PHE A 462 -0.38 -12.59 18.44
N LYS A 463 -0.02 -11.65 17.54
CA LYS A 463 0.37 -11.94 16.16
C LYS A 463 1.51 -12.97 16.09
N PHE A 464 2.49 -12.89 16.99
CA PHE A 464 3.58 -13.88 17.05
C PHE A 464 3.22 -15.08 17.92
N LEU A 465 2.52 -14.90 19.04
CA LEU A 465 2.21 -16.01 19.94
C LEU A 465 1.31 -17.05 19.29
N ILE A 466 0.25 -16.64 18.59
CA ILE A 466 -0.75 -17.57 18.03
C ILE A 466 -0.10 -18.55 17.03
N PRO A 467 0.63 -18.11 15.99
CA PRO A 467 1.25 -19.06 15.07
C PRO A 467 2.31 -19.94 15.75
N TYR A 468 3.13 -19.38 16.63
CA TYR A 468 4.22 -20.13 17.27
C TYR A 468 3.74 -21.16 18.30
N SER A 469 2.47 -21.10 18.71
CA SER A 469 1.84 -22.03 19.64
C SER A 469 0.86 -23.02 19.01
N SER A 470 0.33 -22.73 17.80
CA SER A 470 -0.79 -23.49 17.22
C SER A 470 -0.74 -23.72 15.70
N ASP A 471 0.16 -23.04 14.97
CA ASP A 471 0.29 -23.23 13.52
C ASP A 471 1.10 -24.50 13.23
N GLN A 472 0.52 -25.41 12.44
CA GLN A 472 1.14 -26.68 12.09
C GLN A 472 2.49 -26.49 11.39
N GLY A 473 2.62 -25.53 10.48
CA GLY A 473 3.87 -25.30 9.75
C GLY A 473 5.01 -24.81 10.65
N VAL A 474 4.68 -24.04 11.68
CA VAL A 474 5.66 -23.60 12.69
C VAL A 474 6.02 -24.75 13.63
N ILE A 475 5.02 -25.43 14.19
CA ILE A 475 5.23 -26.55 15.12
C ILE A 475 6.00 -27.69 14.48
N GLN A 476 5.71 -28.00 13.21
CA GLN A 476 6.40 -29.05 12.46
C GLN A 476 7.93 -28.80 12.39
N ARG A 477 8.37 -27.54 12.26
CA ARG A 477 9.80 -27.18 12.28
C ARG A 477 10.45 -27.47 13.63
N TYR A 478 9.72 -27.31 14.74
CA TYR A 478 10.21 -27.70 16.07
C TYR A 478 10.54 -29.18 16.17
N LEU A 479 9.85 -30.01 15.40
CA LEU A 479 9.98 -31.47 15.40
C LEU A 479 11.03 -31.97 14.40
N THR A 480 11.50 -31.13 13.48
CA THR A 480 12.51 -31.51 12.47
C THR A 480 13.96 -31.51 12.97
N THR A 481 14.22 -30.99 14.17
CA THR A 481 15.56 -30.97 14.78
C THR A 481 15.76 -32.15 15.74
N SER A 482 17.02 -32.50 16.01
CA SER A 482 17.41 -33.65 16.84
C SER A 482 16.85 -33.60 18.27
N ASP A 483 16.83 -32.42 18.89
CA ASP A 483 16.46 -32.23 20.29
C ASP A 483 15.83 -30.86 20.57
N GLU A 484 15.31 -30.68 21.79
CA GLU A 484 14.68 -29.44 22.28
C GLU A 484 15.67 -28.26 22.24
N ARG A 485 16.95 -28.47 22.54
CA ARG A 485 17.95 -27.40 22.58
C ARG A 485 18.23 -26.87 21.17
N GLN A 486 18.29 -27.74 20.18
CA GLN A 486 18.46 -27.36 18.78
C GLN A 486 17.22 -26.63 18.25
N ALA A 487 16.02 -27.09 18.58
CA ALA A 487 14.80 -26.34 18.24
C ALA A 487 14.78 -24.94 18.88
N ALA A 488 15.14 -24.84 20.16
CA ALA A 488 15.21 -23.57 20.88
C ALA A 488 16.24 -22.60 20.28
N ARG A 489 17.41 -23.10 19.86
CA ARG A 489 18.41 -22.31 19.11
C ARG A 489 17.86 -21.79 17.79
N GLY A 490 17.07 -22.59 17.07
CA GLY A 490 16.40 -22.17 15.84
C GLY A 490 15.38 -21.04 16.08
N ILE A 491 14.56 -21.15 17.13
CA ILE A 491 13.60 -20.10 17.51
C ILE A 491 14.33 -18.80 17.88
N TRP A 492 15.41 -18.88 18.65
CA TRP A 492 16.24 -17.72 18.98
C TRP A 492 16.91 -17.09 17.77
N LEU A 493 17.43 -17.89 16.83
CA LEU A 493 17.98 -17.38 15.58
C LEU A 493 16.93 -16.60 14.79
N ASN A 494 15.74 -17.17 14.62
CA ASN A 494 14.63 -16.50 13.95
C ASN A 494 14.27 -15.17 14.63
N ALA A 495 14.15 -15.16 15.97
CA ALA A 495 13.81 -13.95 16.71
C ALA A 495 14.91 -12.87 16.59
N ALA A 496 16.18 -13.25 16.69
CA ALA A 496 17.31 -12.34 16.54
C ALA A 496 17.45 -11.82 15.10
N ALA A 497 17.35 -12.69 14.11
CA ALA A 497 17.44 -12.34 12.70
C ALA A 497 16.26 -11.49 12.20
N SER A 498 15.09 -11.60 12.85
CA SER A 498 13.94 -10.74 12.57
C SER A 498 14.29 -9.26 12.76
N ILE A 499 15.08 -8.88 13.77
CA ILE A 499 15.40 -7.47 14.07
C ILE A 499 16.04 -6.75 12.86
N PRO A 500 17.20 -7.19 12.34
CA PRO A 500 17.82 -6.52 11.21
C PRO A 500 16.98 -6.64 9.93
N VAL A 501 16.26 -7.76 9.73
CA VAL A 501 15.46 -7.98 8.52
C VAL A 501 14.26 -7.02 8.47
N TRP A 502 13.49 -6.89 9.55
CA TRP A 502 12.40 -5.92 9.58
C TRP A 502 12.92 -4.48 9.47
N THR A 503 14.02 -4.16 10.15
CA THR A 503 14.66 -2.83 10.06
C THR A 503 15.08 -2.52 8.62
N LEU A 504 15.63 -3.49 7.89
CA LEU A 504 16.01 -3.35 6.48
C LEU A 504 14.82 -3.00 5.59
N PHE A 505 13.66 -3.64 5.76
CA PHE A 505 12.46 -3.32 4.95
C PHE A 505 11.91 -1.91 5.24
N PHE A 506 11.96 -1.45 6.49
CA PHE A 506 11.58 -0.08 6.83
C PHE A 506 12.60 0.94 6.30
N ALA A 507 13.90 0.59 6.34
CA ALA A 507 14.96 1.41 5.75
C ALA A 507 14.83 1.52 4.23
N LEU A 508 14.42 0.44 3.54
CA LEU A 508 14.11 0.48 2.11
C LEU A 508 13.03 1.52 1.80
N GLY A 509 11.92 1.53 2.52
CA GLY A 509 10.84 2.49 2.25
C GLY A 509 11.22 3.94 2.54
N THR A 510 11.91 4.20 3.67
CA THR A 510 12.46 5.54 3.94
C THR A 510 13.51 5.94 2.90
N GLY A 511 14.37 5.02 2.48
CA GLY A 511 15.37 5.24 1.43
C GLY A 511 14.72 5.61 0.10
N LEU A 512 13.69 4.86 -0.33
CA LEU A 512 12.88 5.18 -1.51
C LEU A 512 12.24 6.56 -1.38
N TRP A 513 11.76 6.93 -0.19
CA TRP A 513 11.17 8.24 0.05
C TRP A 513 12.18 9.37 -0.17
N VAL A 514 13.40 9.23 0.36
CA VAL A 514 14.46 10.22 0.12
C VAL A 514 14.84 10.25 -1.36
N PHE A 515 15.02 9.10 -1.99
CA PHE A 515 15.39 8.99 -3.39
C PHE A 515 14.37 9.67 -4.31
N TYR A 516 13.07 9.36 -4.17
CA TYR A 516 12.03 9.96 -5.00
C TYR A 516 11.70 11.40 -4.64
N ARG A 517 12.05 11.84 -3.43
CA ARG A 517 12.04 13.27 -3.09
C ARG A 517 13.13 14.03 -3.84
N ALA A 518 14.31 13.43 -4.02
CA ALA A 518 15.40 14.02 -4.79
C ALA A 518 15.21 13.90 -6.32
N SER A 519 14.52 12.84 -6.77
CA SER A 519 14.26 12.53 -8.18
C SER A 519 12.77 12.29 -8.45
N PRO A 520 11.91 13.32 -8.30
CA PRO A 520 10.46 13.17 -8.50
C PRO A 520 10.11 12.73 -9.93
N GLU A 521 10.95 13.03 -10.92
CA GLU A 521 10.79 12.65 -12.33
C GLU A 521 10.77 11.12 -12.57
N ARG A 522 11.24 10.33 -11.61
CA ARG A 522 11.29 8.86 -11.68
C ARG A 522 10.06 8.18 -11.08
N LEU A 523 9.17 8.92 -10.40
CA LEU A 523 7.93 8.37 -9.87
C LEU A 523 6.94 8.04 -10.99
N ASP A 524 6.25 6.90 -10.87
CA ASP A 524 5.09 6.57 -11.71
C ASP A 524 3.85 7.37 -11.21
N PRO A 525 3.30 8.28 -12.02
CA PRO A 525 2.11 9.05 -11.63
C PRO A 525 0.86 8.17 -11.44
N LEU A 526 0.81 7.00 -12.09
CA LEU A 526 -0.32 6.06 -12.03
C LEU A 526 -0.05 4.93 -11.03
N GLY A 527 1.17 4.84 -10.51
CA GLY A 527 1.72 3.81 -9.62
C GLY A 527 0.94 3.59 -8.34
N ARG A 528 0.67 2.35 -7.95
CA ARG A 528 0.22 2.09 -6.57
C ARG A 528 1.38 2.25 -5.62
N THR A 529 1.13 2.78 -4.43
CA THR A 529 2.20 2.93 -3.43
C THR A 529 2.84 1.59 -3.08
N ASP A 530 2.07 0.49 -3.06
CA ASP A 530 2.59 -0.86 -2.80
C ASP A 530 3.52 -1.39 -3.91
N GLU A 531 3.48 -0.79 -5.10
CA GLU A 531 4.35 -1.12 -6.24
C GLU A 531 5.65 -0.31 -6.24
N ILE A 532 5.82 0.67 -5.33
CA ILE A 532 6.92 1.65 -5.38
C ILE A 532 8.30 1.01 -5.40
N PHE A 533 8.45 -0.10 -4.68
CA PHE A 533 9.71 -0.82 -4.63
C PHE A 533 9.95 -1.62 -5.91
N ALA A 534 8.94 -2.34 -6.40
CA ALA A 534 9.03 -3.05 -7.68
C ALA A 534 9.31 -2.09 -8.84
N TRP A 535 8.68 -0.92 -8.84
CA TRP A 535 8.90 0.13 -9.81
C TRP A 535 10.37 0.60 -9.85
N PHE A 536 10.98 0.82 -8.67
CA PHE A 536 12.39 1.19 -8.54
C PHE A 536 13.37 0.12 -9.06
N ILE A 537 13.01 -1.16 -8.94
CA ILE A 537 13.88 -2.23 -9.42
C ILE A 537 13.93 -2.26 -10.95
N VAL A 538 12.83 -1.91 -11.62
CA VAL A 538 12.71 -1.97 -13.09
C VAL A 538 13.22 -0.70 -13.78
N HIS A 539 13.08 0.48 -13.15
CA HIS A 539 13.39 1.80 -13.74
C HIS A 539 14.42 2.57 -12.89
#